data_AF-A0A6G8Q7P8-F1
#
_entry.id   AF-A0A6G8Q7P8-F1
#
_cell.length_a   1.000
_cell.length_b   1.000
_cell.length_c   1.000
_cell.angle_alpha   90.00
_cell.angle_beta   90.00
_cell.angle_gamma   90.00
#
_symmetry.space_group_name_H-M   'P 1'
#
loop_
_entity.id
_entity.type
_entity.pdbx_description
1 polymer ?
#
loop_
_entity_poly.entity_id
_entity_poly.type
_entity_poly.pdbx_seq_one_letter_code
_entity_poly.pdbx_strand_id
1 'polypeptide(L)'
;MSLIRTILGFVILLILVHVALVYVGINSGANTVTRAIYSLGTLLESPAALLINAVPAIQQYLDPTSFFTVAFTAIGLYLILYLLLGVGKKG
;
A
#
# COMPACT_ATOMS: atom_id res chain seq x y z
N MET A 1 -16.93 6.77 13.53
CA MET A 1 -16.34 6.92 12.17
C MET A 1 -15.06 7.79 12.18
N SER A 2 -14.06 7.44 13.00
CA SER A 2 -12.72 8.05 13.00
C SER A 2 -11.67 6.94 12.98
N LEU A 3 -11.90 5.86 13.73
CA LEU A 3 -11.01 4.72 13.80
C LEU A 3 -10.63 4.12 12.43
N ILE A 4 -11.61 3.79 11.57
CA ILE A 4 -11.33 3.22 10.23
C ILE A 4 -10.48 4.18 9.39
N ARG A 5 -10.73 5.49 9.49
CA ARG A 5 -9.98 6.53 8.79
C ARG A 5 -8.54 6.62 9.32
N THR A 6 -8.36 6.54 10.63
CA THR A 6 -7.04 6.47 11.27
C THR A 6 -6.29 5.21 10.89
N ILE A 7 -6.96 4.05 10.83
CA ILE A 7 -6.39 2.78 10.38
C ILE A 7 -5.94 2.88 8.93
N LEU A 8 -6.77 3.42 8.04
CA LEU A 8 -6.42 3.66 6.63
C LEU A 8 -5.20 4.58 6.51
N GLY A 9 -5.16 5.67 7.26
CA GLY A 9 -4.00 6.56 7.31
C GLY A 9 -2.74 5.83 7.78
N PHE A 10 -2.86 4.97 8.80
CA PHE A 10 -1.75 4.17 9.30
C PHE A 10 -1.28 3.11 8.29
N VAL A 11 -2.20 2.47 7.57
CA VAL A 11 -1.89 1.54 6.47
C VAL A 11 -1.10 2.24 5.37
N ILE A 12 -1.54 3.41 4.93
CA ILE A 12 -0.82 4.21 3.92
C ILE A 12 0.58 4.56 4.42
N LEU A 13 0.70 5.00 5.67
CA LEU A 13 1.98 5.33 6.29
C LEU A 13 2.90 4.11 6.36
N LEU A 14 2.40 2.93 6.73
CA LEU A 14 3.19 1.70 6.76
C LEU A 14 3.71 1.30 5.38
N ILE A 15 2.88 1.40 4.35
CA ILE A 15 3.32 1.12 2.96
C ILE A 15 4.39 2.12 2.54
N LEU A 16 4.22 3.42 2.87
CA LEU A 16 5.25 4.43 2.58
C LEU A 16 6.58 4.15 3.30
N VAL A 17 6.55 3.68 4.55
CA VAL A 17 7.77 3.28 5.27
C VAL A 17 8.41 2.06 4.60
N HIS A 18 7.62 1.07 4.21
CA HIS A 18 8.12 -0.09 3.47
C HIS A 18 8.81 0.33 2.16
N VAL A 19 8.18 1.23 1.39
CA VAL A 19 8.75 1.81 0.17
C VAL A 19 10.05 2.57 0.46
N ALA A 20 10.09 3.37 1.53
CA ALA A 20 11.29 4.10 1.92
C ALA A 20 12.46 3.17 2.29
N LEU A 21 12.19 2.07 3.01
CA LEU A 21 13.20 1.06 3.33
C LEU A 21 13.78 0.40 2.07
N VAL A 22 12.91 0.03 1.12
CA VAL A 22 13.32 -0.53 -0.17
C VAL A 22 14.14 0.48 -0.97
N TYR A 23 13.70 1.73 -1.03
CA TYR A 23 14.38 2.80 -1.76
C TYR A 23 15.79 3.09 -1.23
N VAL A 24 15.96 3.08 0.09
CA VAL A 24 17.26 3.28 0.75
C VAL A 24 18.12 2.01 0.74
N GLY A 25 17.59 0.87 0.29
CA GLY A 25 18.32 -0.39 0.20
C GLY A 25 18.52 -1.10 1.55
N ILE A 26 17.65 -0.84 2.53
CA ILE A 26 17.73 -1.49 3.84
C ILE A 26 17.16 -2.91 3.73
N ASN A 27 18.00 -3.91 4.00
CA ASN A 27 17.57 -5.30 3.94
C ASN A 27 16.49 -5.64 4.96
N SER A 28 15.52 -6.48 4.55
CA SER A 28 14.43 -6.99 5.41
C SER A 28 14.94 -7.73 6.66
N GLY A 29 16.16 -8.24 6.62
CA GLY A 29 16.85 -8.91 7.73
C GLY A 29 17.63 -8.00 8.69
N ALA A 30 17.64 -6.68 8.49
CA ALA A 30 18.47 -5.76 9.26
C ALA A 30 18.15 -5.78 10.77
N ASN A 31 16.87 -5.91 11.13
CA ASN A 31 16.41 -6.12 12.51
C ASN A 31 14.95 -6.62 12.52
N THR A 32 14.44 -6.94 13.72
CA THR A 32 13.07 -7.43 13.93
C THR A 32 11.98 -6.45 13.45
N VAL A 33 12.19 -5.14 13.66
CA VAL A 33 11.24 -4.10 13.27
C VAL A 33 11.17 -3.98 11.75
N THR A 34 12.31 -3.95 11.08
CA THR A 34 12.39 -3.95 9.61
C THR A 34 11.70 -5.18 9.04
N ARG A 35 11.95 -6.38 9.58
CA ARG A 35 11.28 -7.60 9.12
C ARG A 35 9.76 -7.53 9.27
N ALA A 36 9.28 -6.98 10.38
CA ALA A 36 7.85 -6.77 10.59
C ALA A 36 7.25 -5.78 9.59
N ILE A 37 7.95 -4.68 9.29
CA ILE A 37 7.51 -3.70 8.29
C ILE A 37 7.45 -4.33 6.90
N TYR A 38 8.46 -5.10 6.50
CA TYR A 38 8.45 -5.82 5.22
C TYR A 38 7.27 -6.80 5.13
N SER A 39 7.06 -7.62 6.15
CA SER A 39 5.94 -8.57 6.16
C SER A 39 4.57 -7.87 6.11
N LEU A 40 4.39 -6.79 6.86
CA LEU A 40 3.16 -6.02 6.87
C LEU A 40 2.96 -5.27 5.54
N GLY A 41 4.02 -4.67 5.01
CA GLY A 41 4.01 -3.99 3.71
C GLY A 41 3.58 -4.94 2.59
N THR A 42 4.21 -6.11 2.48
CA THR A 42 3.82 -7.13 1.50
C THR A 42 2.36 -7.57 1.65
N LEU A 43 1.86 -7.74 2.88
CA LEU A 43 0.47 -8.10 3.11
C LEU A 43 -0.49 -7.00 2.65
N LEU A 44 -0.20 -5.75 3.00
CA LEU A 44 -1.01 -4.58 2.66
C LEU A 44 -0.95 -4.24 1.16
N GLU A 45 0.14 -4.59 0.49
CA GLU A 45 0.30 -4.42 -0.95
C GLU A 45 -0.39 -5.53 -1.77
N SER A 46 -0.65 -6.68 -1.17
CA SER A 46 -1.24 -7.85 -1.85
C SER A 46 -2.57 -7.58 -2.58
N PRO A 47 -3.52 -6.77 -2.08
CA PRO A 47 -4.75 -6.48 -2.81
C PRO A 47 -4.49 -5.68 -4.09
N ALA A 48 -3.49 -4.80 -4.09
CA ALA A 48 -3.09 -4.05 -5.28
C ALA A 48 -2.47 -4.98 -6.32
N ALA A 49 -1.60 -5.90 -5.89
CA ALA A 49 -1.04 -6.91 -6.77
C ALA A 49 -2.15 -7.77 -7.39
N LEU A 50 -3.12 -8.22 -6.59
CA LEU A 50 -4.26 -8.99 -7.10
C LEU A 50 -5.07 -8.20 -8.13
N LEU A 51 -5.35 -6.92 -7.88
CA LEU A 51 -6.12 -6.09 -8.81
C LEU A 51 -5.39 -5.85 -10.14
N ILE A 52 -4.09 -5.56 -10.10
CA ILE A 52 -3.29 -5.39 -11.33
C ILE A 52 -3.25 -6.70 -12.11
N ASN A 53 -3.05 -7.83 -11.42
CA ASN A 53 -2.99 -9.14 -12.06
C ASN A 53 -4.35 -9.63 -12.60
N ALA A 54 -5.46 -9.22 -11.97
CA ALA A 54 -6.80 -9.64 -12.37
C ALA A 54 -7.36 -8.88 -13.58
N VAL A 55 -6.83 -7.70 -13.91
CA VAL A 55 -7.36 -6.83 -14.96
C VAL A 55 -6.34 -6.66 -16.09
N PRO A 56 -6.45 -7.42 -17.20
CA PRO A 56 -5.48 -7.39 -18.31
C PRO A 56 -5.29 -6.00 -18.92
N ALA A 57 -6.36 -5.19 -18.98
CA ALA A 57 -6.29 -3.82 -19.49
C ALA A 57 -5.37 -2.90 -18.65
N ILE A 58 -5.23 -3.17 -17.35
CA ILE A 58 -4.34 -2.41 -16.46
C ILE A 58 -2.88 -2.81 -16.70
N GLN A 59 -2.62 -4.09 -17.00
CA GLN A 59 -1.26 -4.60 -17.26
C GLN A 59 -0.60 -3.97 -18.48
N GLN A 60 -1.37 -3.40 -19.40
CA GLN A 60 -0.84 -2.63 -20.53
C GLN A 60 -0.13 -1.34 -20.07
N TYR A 61 -0.49 -0.79 -18.91
CA TYR A 61 0.02 0.47 -18.39
C TYR A 61 0.88 0.32 -17.14
N LEU A 62 0.64 -0.74 -16.37
CA LEU A 62 1.29 -0.98 -15.09
C LEU A 62 1.98 -2.34 -15.11
N ASP A 63 3.28 -2.35 -14.83
CA ASP A 63 4.05 -3.59 -14.68
C ASP A 63 3.74 -4.26 -13.33
N PRO A 64 3.06 -5.43 -13.31
CA PRO A 64 2.70 -6.12 -12.07
C PRO A 64 3.89 -6.71 -11.32
N THR A 65 5.06 -6.82 -11.96
CA THR A 65 6.28 -7.38 -11.35
C THR A 65 7.10 -6.33 -10.62
N SER A 66 6.89 -5.06 -10.94
CA SER A 66 7.58 -3.94 -10.31
C SER A 66 7.01 -3.65 -8.92
N PHE A 67 7.87 -3.74 -7.91
CA PHE A 67 7.56 -3.41 -6.53
C PHE A 67 6.91 -2.01 -6.39
N PHE A 68 7.51 -0.99 -7.02
CA PHE A 68 7.00 0.38 -6.92
C PHE A 68 5.63 0.54 -7.57
N THR A 69 5.36 -0.17 -8.68
CA THR A 69 4.03 -0.17 -9.30
C THR A 69 2.98 -0.68 -8.32
N VAL A 70 3.24 -1.83 -7.70
CA VAL A 70 2.31 -2.44 -6.73
C VAL A 70 2.14 -1.54 -5.51
N ALA A 71 3.23 -1.03 -4.95
CA ALA A 71 3.19 -0.20 -3.74
C ALA A 71 2.45 1.13 -3.96
N PHE A 72 2.71 1.84 -5.06
CA PHE A 72 1.98 3.08 -5.39
C PHE A 72 0.51 2.82 -5.71
N THR A 73 0.20 1.70 -6.36
CA THR A 73 -1.19 1.30 -6.60
C THR A 73 -1.91 1.02 -5.28
N ALA A 74 -1.26 0.34 -4.33
CA ALA A 74 -1.82 0.11 -2.99
C ALA A 74 -2.08 1.44 -2.25
N ILE A 75 -1.10 2.36 -2.25
CA ILE A 75 -1.26 3.70 -1.67
C ILE A 75 -2.47 4.41 -2.31
N GLY A 76 -2.57 4.41 -3.63
CA GLY A 76 -3.67 5.03 -4.36
C GLY A 76 -5.03 4.43 -3.98
N LEU A 77 -5.14 3.11 -3.93
CA LEU A 77 -6.36 2.40 -3.53
C LEU A 77 -6.79 2.76 -2.11
N TYR A 78 -5.89 2.68 -1.15
CA TYR A 78 -6.21 3.03 0.24
C TYR A 78 -6.51 4.53 0.40
N LEU A 79 -5.88 5.40 -0.38
CA LEU A 79 -6.19 6.83 -0.39
C LEU A 79 -7.61 7.09 -0.92
N ILE A 80 -8.02 6.41 -1.99
CA ILE A 80 -9.39 6.50 -2.52
C ILE A 80 -10.39 6.07 -1.44
N LEU A 81 -10.16 4.92 -0.77
CA LEU A 81 -11.01 4.46 0.32
C LEU A 81 -11.06 5.47 1.49
N TYR A 82 -9.91 6.04 1.85
CA TYR A 82 -9.82 7.08 2.88
C TYR A 82 -10.65 8.32 2.53
N LEU A 83 -10.59 8.77 1.27
CA LEU A 83 -11.34 9.92 0.78
C LEU A 83 -12.84 9.63 0.74
N LEU A 84 -13.25 8.48 0.19
CA LEU A 84 -14.66 8.07 0.12
C LEU A 84 -15.30 8.04 1.52
N LEU A 85 -14.57 7.56 2.52
CA LEU A 85 -15.02 7.55 3.91
C LEU A 85 -15.15 8.96 4.53
N GLY A 86 -14.49 9.96 3.95
CA GLY A 86 -14.56 11.36 4.36
C GLY A 86 -15.65 12.18 3.66
N VAL A 87 -16.01 11.83 2.43
CA VAL A 87 -16.97 12.59 1.60
C VAL A 87 -18.41 12.50 2.13
N GLY A 88 -18.81 11.39 2.75
CA GLY A 88 -20.16 11.20 3.30
C GLY A 88 -20.44 11.86 4.66
N LYS A 89 -19.47 12.54 5.28
CA LYS A 89 -19.57 13.11 6.66
C LYS A 89 -19.87 14.62 6.70
N LYS A 90 -20.58 15.13 5.69
CA LYS A 90 -21.26 16.43 5.75
C LYS A 90 -22.77 16.17 5.71
N GLY A 91 -23.36 16.07 6.89
CA GLY A 91 -24.77 15.87 7.17
C GLY A 91 -24.95 15.84 8.67
#